data_AF-A0A240ULW0-F1
#
_entry.id   AF-A0A240ULW0-F1
#
_cell.length_a   1.000
_cell.length_b   1.000
_cell.length_c   1.000
_cell.angle_alpha   90.00
_cell.angle_beta   90.00
_cell.angle_gamma   90.00
#
_symmetry.space_group_name_H-M   'P 1'
#
loop_
_entity.id
_entity.type
_entity.pdbx_description
1 polymer ?
#
loop_
_entity_poly.entity_id
_entity_poly.type
_entity_poly.pdbx_seq_one_letter_code
_entity_poly.pdbx_strand_id
1 'polypeptide(L)'
;MTENGEVVTPPALVRLPTSLRLSSTLALVLLAGCQSTLGPMSWTSGYREVDVLGPARTVQRTMAIPNLCQAPSEASGEITLPPGCANDLNLSLMVANPRDLTRGQPMGEAMAAPVANAARERLNDRDRANERRTRLESEARSAGGLNATTDGL
;
A
#
# COMPACT_ATOMS: atom_id res chain seq x y z
N MET A 1 74.96 -18.36 8.59
CA MET A 1 74.06 -19.52 8.66
C MET A 1 72.88 -19.14 9.53
N THR A 2 71.68 -19.11 8.92
CA THR A 2 70.29 -19.17 9.47
C THR A 2 69.92 -18.23 10.63
N GLU A 3 69.14 -17.18 10.36
CA GLU A 3 67.64 -17.12 10.31
C GLU A 3 67.01 -17.00 11.69
N ASN A 4 66.21 -15.95 11.89
CA ASN A 4 64.96 -15.97 12.67
C ASN A 4 64.17 -14.70 12.33
N GLY A 5 63.37 -14.80 11.27
CA GLY A 5 62.38 -13.80 10.90
C GLY A 5 61.10 -13.99 11.71
N GLU A 6 60.67 -12.95 12.41
CA GLU A 6 59.42 -12.93 13.15
C GLU A 6 58.25 -12.76 12.19
N VAL A 7 57.43 -13.81 12.06
CA VAL A 7 56.24 -13.84 11.21
C VAL A 7 55.07 -13.26 11.99
N VAL A 8 54.68 -12.02 11.64
CA VAL A 8 53.43 -11.40 12.07
C VAL A 8 52.26 -12.14 11.41
N THR A 9 51.40 -12.75 12.23
CA THR A 9 50.18 -13.44 11.79
C THR A 9 49.00 -12.45 11.68
N PRO A 10 48.28 -12.38 10.55
CA PRO A 10 47.08 -11.55 10.44
C PRO A 10 45.88 -12.19 11.17
N PRO A 11 44.88 -11.39 11.61
CA PRO A 11 43.70 -11.91 12.28
C PRO A 11 42.95 -12.86 11.36
N ALA A 12 42.60 -14.03 11.92
CA ALA A 12 41.86 -15.07 11.24
C ALA A 12 40.61 -14.49 10.56
N LEU A 13 40.64 -14.44 9.22
CA LEU A 13 39.46 -14.21 8.41
C LEU A 13 38.47 -15.32 8.74
N VAL A 14 37.39 -14.96 9.45
CA VAL A 14 36.27 -15.85 9.72
C VAL A 14 35.70 -16.28 8.37
N ARG A 15 36.10 -17.47 7.94
CA ARG A 15 35.68 -18.08 6.69
C ARG A 15 34.29 -18.64 6.94
N LEU A 16 33.28 -17.76 6.90
CA LEU A 16 31.89 -18.19 6.97
C LEU A 16 31.64 -19.20 5.85
N PRO A 17 30.95 -20.31 6.14
CA PRO A 17 30.72 -21.34 5.15
C PRO A 17 30.00 -20.73 3.95
N THR A 18 30.38 -21.15 2.74
CA THR A 18 29.83 -20.66 1.47
C THR A 18 28.30 -20.75 1.43
N SER A 19 27.72 -21.71 2.14
CA SER A 19 26.28 -21.86 2.36
C SER A 19 25.63 -20.68 3.10
N LEU A 20 26.31 -20.08 4.09
CA LEU A 20 25.80 -18.92 4.83
C LEU A 20 25.86 -17.65 3.98
N ARG A 21 26.88 -17.52 3.13
CA ARG A 21 27.02 -16.39 2.20
C ARG A 21 25.95 -16.40 1.12
N LEU A 22 25.66 -17.57 0.53
CA LEU A 22 24.58 -17.72 -0.46
C LEU A 22 23.21 -17.40 0.14
N SER A 23 22.95 -17.84 1.37
CA SER A 23 21.67 -17.59 2.07
C SER A 23 21.43 -16.10 2.30
N SER A 24 22.45 -15.36 2.75
CA SER A 24 22.34 -13.91 3.00
C SER A 24 22.11 -13.11 1.72
N THR A 25 22.82 -13.45 0.63
CA THR A 25 22.61 -12.79 -0.66
C THR A 25 21.23 -13.07 -1.25
N LEU A 26 20.70 -14.29 -1.07
CA LEU A 26 19.36 -14.66 -1.53
C LEU A 26 18.28 -13.86 -0.79
N ALA A 27 18.43 -13.67 0.53
CA ALA A 27 17.52 -12.88 1.33
C ALA A 27 17.51 -11.40 0.90
N LEU A 28 18.67 -10.79 0.69
CA LEU A 28 18.76 -9.39 0.23
C LEU A 28 18.11 -9.18 -1.16
N VAL A 29 18.24 -10.15 -2.07
CA VAL A 29 17.59 -10.12 -3.39
C VAL A 29 16.06 -10.23 -3.25
N LEU A 30 15.56 -11.07 -2.34
CA LEU A 30 14.13 -11.21 -2.06
C LEU A 30 13.52 -9.92 -1.47
N LEU A 31 14.25 -9.21 -0.59
CA LEU A 31 13.76 -7.95 0.00
C LEU A 31 13.78 -6.76 -0.98
N ALA A 32 14.76 -6.69 -1.89
CA ALA A 32 14.81 -5.63 -2.90
C ALA A 32 13.68 -5.73 -3.95
N GLY A 33 13.02 -6.89 -4.06
CA GLY A 33 11.88 -7.11 -4.95
C GLY A 33 10.53 -6.62 -4.43
N CYS A 34 10.42 -6.24 -3.14
CA CYS A 34 9.19 -5.73 -2.56
C CYS A 34 8.96 -4.24 -2.90
N GLN A 35 8.91 -3.91 -4.19
CA GLN A 35 8.34 -2.66 -4.66
C GLN A 35 6.81 -2.83 -4.64
N SER A 36 6.16 -2.45 -3.53
CA SER A 36 4.70 -2.31 -3.45
C SER A 36 4.25 -1.10 -4.26
N THR A 37 4.48 -1.12 -5.57
CA THR A 37 3.77 -0.25 -6.49
C THR A 37 2.40 -0.88 -6.68
N LEU A 38 1.35 -0.21 -6.18
CA LEU A 38 0.02 -0.45 -6.71
C LEU A 38 0.14 -0.13 -8.19
N GLY A 39 0.24 -1.18 -9.02
CA GLY A 39 0.23 -1.05 -10.47
C GLY A 39 -0.98 -0.21 -10.92
N PRO A 40 -0.96 0.34 -12.14
CA PRO A 40 -2.03 1.21 -12.58
C PRO A 40 -3.38 0.52 -12.39
N MET A 41 -4.20 1.04 -11.47
CA MET A 41 -5.54 0.52 -11.24
C MET A 41 -6.33 0.80 -12.51
N SER A 42 -6.64 -0.25 -13.28
CA SER A 42 -7.52 -0.11 -14.45
C SER A 42 -8.95 0.09 -13.95
N TRP A 43 -9.33 1.34 -13.74
CA TRP A 43 -10.69 1.75 -13.43
C TRP A 43 -11.45 2.05 -14.72
N THR A 44 -12.65 1.50 -14.87
CA THR A 44 -13.57 1.88 -15.94
C THR A 44 -14.56 2.89 -15.40
N SER A 45 -14.76 3.98 -16.13
CA SER A 45 -15.50 5.11 -15.59
C SER A 45 -17.02 4.91 -15.54
N GLY A 46 -17.55 3.95 -16.29
CA GLY A 46 -18.99 3.80 -16.49
C GLY A 46 -19.59 4.90 -17.39
N TYR A 47 -18.78 5.85 -17.86
CA TYR A 47 -19.16 6.92 -18.77
C TYR A 47 -18.33 6.86 -20.06
N ARG A 48 -18.88 7.40 -21.14
CA ARG A 48 -18.16 7.61 -22.41
C ARG A 48 -18.36 9.03 -22.90
N GLU A 49 -17.36 9.56 -23.60
CA GLU A 49 -17.48 10.84 -24.28
C GLU A 49 -18.19 10.67 -25.61
N VAL A 50 -19.16 11.54 -25.87
CA VAL A 50 -19.86 11.61 -27.15
C VAL A 50 -19.84 13.05 -27.67
N ASP A 51 -19.70 13.19 -28.97
CA ASP A 51 -19.82 14.48 -29.64
C ASP A 51 -21.28 14.80 -29.93
N VAL A 52 -21.73 15.92 -29.38
CA VAL A 52 -23.04 16.50 -29.65
C VAL A 52 -22.90 17.38 -30.89
N LEU A 53 -23.58 16.96 -31.96
CA LEU A 53 -23.60 17.67 -33.22
C LEU A 53 -24.64 18.80 -33.18
N GLY A 54 -24.23 19.97 -33.64
CA GLY A 54 -25.14 21.10 -33.86
C GLY A 54 -25.99 20.95 -35.12
N PRO A 55 -26.89 21.91 -35.40
CA PRO A 55 -27.75 21.88 -36.58
C PRO A 55 -26.98 21.87 -37.91
N ALA A 56 -25.73 22.37 -37.93
CA ALA A 56 -24.83 22.31 -39.09
C ALA A 56 -24.03 20.99 -39.20
N ARG A 57 -24.35 19.96 -38.39
CA ARG A 57 -23.59 18.71 -38.27
C ARG A 57 -22.11 18.89 -37.90
N THR A 58 -21.78 20.01 -37.28
CA THR A 58 -20.46 20.27 -36.71
C THR A 58 -20.46 19.89 -35.23
N VAL A 59 -19.33 19.40 -34.73
CA VAL A 59 -19.17 19.11 -33.29
C VAL A 59 -19.29 20.41 -32.53
N GLN A 60 -20.32 20.51 -31.70
CA GLN A 60 -20.61 21.73 -30.93
C GLN A 60 -20.15 21.60 -29.48
N ARG A 61 -20.25 20.39 -28.91
CA ARG A 61 -19.79 20.08 -27.55
C ARG A 61 -19.53 18.58 -27.41
N THR A 62 -18.50 18.21 -26.67
CA THR A 62 -18.30 16.83 -26.20
C THR A 62 -18.87 16.69 -24.78
N MET A 63 -19.66 15.64 -24.52
CA MET A 63 -20.31 15.38 -23.24
C MET A 63 -20.11 13.92 -22.79
N ALA A 64 -19.96 13.70 -21.49
CA ALA A 64 -19.91 12.37 -20.89
C ALA A 64 -21.32 11.83 -20.65
N ILE A 65 -21.62 10.62 -21.15
CA ILE A 65 -22.91 9.94 -20.97
C ILE A 65 -22.69 8.57 -20.32
N PRO A 66 -23.55 8.13 -19.37
CA PRO A 66 -23.47 6.78 -18.82
C PRO A 66 -23.52 5.70 -19.90
N ASN A 67 -22.73 4.64 -19.72
CA ASN A 67 -22.67 3.50 -20.63
C ASN A 67 -24.02 2.79 -20.79
N LEU A 68 -24.83 2.80 -19.73
CA LEU A 68 -26.17 2.20 -19.73
C LEU A 68 -27.21 3.04 -20.49
N CYS A 69 -26.94 4.33 -20.71
CA CYS A 69 -27.87 5.27 -21.34
C CYS A 69 -27.64 5.41 -22.85
N GLN A 70 -27.50 4.25 -23.50
CA GLN A 70 -27.40 4.18 -24.95
C GLN A 70 -28.79 4.13 -25.58
N ALA A 71 -29.09 5.13 -26.41
CA ALA A 71 -30.17 5.02 -27.36
C ALA A 71 -29.76 4.09 -28.52
N PRO A 72 -30.69 3.33 -29.10
CA PRO A 72 -30.42 2.61 -30.35
C PRO A 72 -29.96 3.58 -31.45
N SER A 73 -28.97 3.20 -32.25
CA SER A 73 -28.40 4.06 -33.31
C SER A 73 -29.41 4.49 -34.39
N GLU A 74 -30.50 3.74 -34.54
CA GLU A 74 -31.56 3.96 -35.53
C GLU A 74 -32.77 4.73 -34.97
N ALA A 75 -32.73 5.14 -33.71
CA ALA A 75 -33.87 5.81 -33.07
C ALA A 75 -34.01 7.25 -33.59
N SER A 76 -35.10 7.52 -34.30
CA SER A 76 -35.51 8.86 -34.71
C SER A 76 -36.82 9.24 -34.00
N GLY A 77 -36.93 10.50 -33.58
CA GLY A 77 -38.09 10.99 -32.80
C GLY A 77 -37.85 10.96 -31.29
N GLU A 78 -38.94 10.88 -30.51
CA GLU A 78 -38.90 10.82 -29.03
C GLU A 78 -38.23 9.52 -28.58
N ILE A 79 -37.01 9.60 -28.08
CA ILE A 79 -36.25 8.45 -27.61
C ILE A 79 -36.63 8.16 -26.17
N THR A 80 -37.30 7.03 -25.95
CA THR A 80 -37.54 6.54 -24.59
C THR A 80 -36.24 5.97 -24.05
N LEU A 81 -35.70 6.61 -23.01
CA LEU A 81 -34.50 6.15 -22.32
C LEU A 81 -34.81 4.89 -21.48
N PRO A 82 -33.83 4.00 -21.27
CA PRO A 82 -33.95 2.91 -20.30
C PRO A 82 -34.31 3.43 -18.89
N PRO A 83 -35.02 2.64 -18.07
CA PRO A 83 -35.31 3.02 -16.69
C PRO A 83 -34.02 3.32 -15.93
N GLY A 84 -34.03 4.40 -15.14
CA GLY A 84 -32.86 4.90 -14.40
C GLY A 84 -32.03 5.95 -15.15
N CYS A 85 -32.06 5.97 -16.48
CA CYS A 85 -31.20 6.88 -17.25
C CYS A 85 -31.53 8.35 -17.15
N ALA A 86 -32.80 8.71 -16.97
CA ALA A 86 -33.18 10.10 -16.73
C ALA A 86 -32.53 10.64 -15.44
N ASN A 87 -32.49 9.82 -14.39
CA ASN A 87 -31.83 10.17 -13.14
C ASN A 87 -30.31 10.25 -13.31
N ASP A 88 -29.68 9.24 -13.93
CA ASP A 88 -28.23 9.22 -14.11
C ASP A 88 -27.72 10.36 -15.00
N LEU A 89 -28.51 10.75 -16.01
CA LEU A 89 -28.22 11.94 -16.82
C LEU A 89 -28.36 13.22 -16.01
N ASN A 90 -29.34 13.31 -15.11
CA ASN A 90 -29.46 14.46 -14.21
C ASN A 90 -28.29 14.52 -13.21
N LEU A 91 -27.88 13.37 -12.66
CA LEU A 91 -26.72 13.27 -11.78
C LEU A 91 -25.44 13.74 -12.47
N SER A 92 -25.25 13.41 -13.76
CA SER A 92 -24.07 13.84 -14.52
C SER A 92 -23.98 15.36 -14.71
N LEU A 93 -25.13 16.04 -14.75
CA LEU A 93 -25.22 17.51 -14.83
C LEU A 93 -24.93 18.20 -13.49
N MET A 94 -25.03 17.48 -12.37
CA MET A 94 -24.76 18.02 -11.03
C MET A 94 -23.31 17.85 -10.58
N VAL A 95 -22.45 17.22 -11.39
CA VAL A 95 -21.04 17.04 -11.07
C VAL A 95 -20.29 18.36 -11.15
N ALA A 96 -19.41 18.62 -10.18
CA ALA A 96 -18.62 19.85 -10.11
C ALA A 96 -17.73 20.07 -11.35
N ASN A 97 -17.11 19.00 -11.86
CA ASN A 97 -16.32 19.01 -13.08
C ASN A 97 -16.67 17.79 -13.96
N PRO A 98 -17.34 17.99 -15.12
CA PRO A 98 -17.77 16.89 -15.98
C PRO A 98 -16.63 15.99 -16.49
N ARG A 99 -15.39 16.49 -16.50
CA ARG A 99 -14.21 15.70 -16.91
C ARG A 99 -13.88 14.57 -15.94
N ASP A 100 -14.34 14.68 -14.70
CA ASP A 100 -14.07 13.69 -13.66
C ASP A 100 -14.96 12.45 -13.83
N LEU A 101 -16.07 12.57 -14.59
CA LEU A 101 -16.91 11.44 -14.96
C LEU A 101 -16.18 10.39 -15.79
N THR A 102 -15.17 10.79 -16.59
CA THR A 102 -14.41 9.88 -17.46
C THR A 102 -13.00 9.64 -16.96
N ARG A 103 -12.37 10.64 -16.33
CA ARG A 103 -10.97 10.56 -15.88
C ARG A 103 -10.79 10.33 -14.38
N GLY A 104 -11.87 10.46 -13.61
CA GLY A 104 -11.78 10.54 -12.16
C GLY A 104 -11.03 11.79 -11.70
N GLN A 105 -10.92 11.93 -10.38
CA GLN A 105 -10.06 12.95 -9.77
C GLN A 105 -8.72 12.31 -9.43
N PRO A 106 -7.58 13.00 -9.64
CA PRO A 106 -6.32 12.52 -9.09
C PRO A 106 -6.46 12.34 -7.59
N MET A 107 -6.26 11.11 -7.14
CA MET A 107 -6.14 10.83 -5.72
C MET A 107 -4.85 11.53 -5.25
N GLY A 108 -4.90 12.19 -4.10
CA GLY A 108 -3.70 12.79 -3.50
C GLY A 108 -2.62 11.73 -3.24
N GLU A 109 -1.45 12.19 -2.79
CA GLU A 109 -0.38 11.27 -2.39
C GLU A 109 -0.95 10.18 -1.48
N ALA A 110 -0.63 8.92 -1.79
CA ALA A 110 -1.10 7.80 -0.99
C ALA A 110 -0.67 8.06 0.45
N MET A 111 -1.65 8.28 1.34
CA MET A 111 -1.44 8.59 2.76
C MET A 111 -0.97 7.34 3.52
N ALA A 112 0.08 6.69 3.03
CA ALA A 112 0.71 5.55 3.66
C ALA A 112 1.50 5.97 4.90
N ALA A 113 2.12 7.14 4.88
CA ALA A 113 2.90 7.67 6.01
C ALA A 113 2.10 7.79 7.32
N PRO A 114 0.92 8.45 7.37
CA PRO A 114 0.15 8.55 8.61
C PRO A 114 -0.35 7.19 9.09
N VAL A 115 -0.77 6.30 8.19
CA VAL A 115 -1.19 4.93 8.54
C VAL A 115 -0.01 4.12 9.10
N ALA A 116 1.16 4.22 8.47
CA ALA A 116 2.39 3.55 8.92
C ALA A 116 2.87 4.10 10.28
N ASN A 117 2.74 5.40 10.52
CA ASN A 117 3.09 6.03 11.79
C ASN A 117 2.14 5.59 12.91
N ALA A 118 0.83 5.57 12.66
CA ALA A 118 -0.16 5.07 13.62
C ALA A 118 0.08 3.58 13.96
N ALA A 119 0.39 2.76 12.96
CA ALA A 119 0.73 1.36 13.17
C ALA A 119 2.00 1.21 14.02
N ARG A 120 3.03 2.02 13.76
CA ARG A 120 4.28 1.99 14.51
C ARG A 120 4.11 2.38 15.97
N GLU A 121 3.35 3.43 16.24
CA GLU A 121 3.04 3.84 17.62
C GLU A 121 2.34 2.70 18.38
N ARG A 122 1.34 2.07 17.74
CA ARG A 122 0.59 0.97 18.34
C ARG A 122 1.46 -0.24 18.66
N LEU A 123 2.46 -0.53 17.82
CA LEU A 123 3.41 -1.62 18.02
C LEU A 123 4.42 -1.28 19.12
N ASN A 124 5.00 -0.09 19.10
CA ASN A 124 5.95 0.38 20.12
C ASN A 124 5.34 0.34 21.53
N ASP A 125 4.06 0.70 21.67
CA ASP A 125 3.37 0.62 22.96
C ASP A 125 3.25 -0.82 23.49
N ARG A 126 3.08 -1.79 22.58
CA ARG A 126 3.08 -3.21 22.98
C ARG A 126 4.45 -3.66 23.44
N ASP A 127 5.51 -3.20 22.78
CA ASP A 127 6.88 -3.55 23.14
C ASP A 127 7.24 -3.00 24.53
N ARG A 128 6.93 -1.72 24.79
CA ARG A 128 7.11 -1.11 26.12
C ARG A 128 6.29 -1.81 27.20
N ALA A 129 5.06 -2.22 26.90
CA ALA A 129 4.23 -2.97 27.84
C ALA A 129 4.83 -4.36 28.15
N ASN A 130 5.39 -5.03 27.14
CA ASN A 130 6.06 -6.32 27.31
C ASN A 130 7.33 -6.19 28.14
N GLU A 131 8.17 -5.19 27.87
CA GLU A 131 9.38 -4.88 28.65
C GLU A 131 9.06 -4.60 30.12
N ARG A 132 8.00 -3.82 30.38
CA ARG A 132 7.54 -3.58 31.74
C ARG A 132 7.12 -4.88 32.43
N ARG A 133 6.39 -5.74 31.72
CA ARG A 133 5.95 -7.04 32.26
C ARG A 133 7.14 -7.94 32.58
N THR A 134 8.09 -8.10 31.67
CA THR A 134 9.29 -8.94 31.92
C THR A 134 10.14 -8.41 33.05
N ARG A 135 10.26 -7.07 33.19
CA ARG A 135 10.93 -6.46 34.34
C ARG A 135 10.25 -6.83 35.65
N LEU A 136 8.93 -6.65 35.74
CA LEU A 136 8.13 -7.00 36.92
C LEU A 136 8.19 -8.50 37.24
N GLU A 137 8.16 -9.37 36.23
CA GLU A 137 8.34 -10.81 36.41
C GLU A 137 9.73 -11.16 36.96
N SER A 138 10.78 -10.47 36.51
CA SER A 138 12.14 -10.65 37.03
C SER A 138 12.28 -10.19 38.48
N GLU A 139 11.70 -9.02 38.82
CA GLU A 139 11.66 -8.48 40.18
C GLU A 139 10.91 -9.44 41.12
N ALA A 140 9.76 -9.99 40.67
CA ALA A 140 8.97 -10.95 41.43
C ALA A 140 9.73 -12.27 41.69
N ARG A 141 10.45 -12.79 40.68
CA ARG A 141 11.28 -14.00 40.84
C ARG A 141 12.45 -13.77 41.81
N SER A 142 13.12 -12.63 41.72
CA SER A 142 14.19 -12.27 42.64
C SER A 142 13.71 -12.09 44.08
N ALA A 143 12.53 -11.47 44.28
CA ALA A 143 11.93 -11.34 45.60
C ALA A 143 11.50 -12.68 46.21
N GLY A 144 10.96 -13.60 45.40
CA GLY A 144 10.61 -14.96 45.85
C GLY A 144 11.83 -15.84 46.15
N GLY A 145 12.93 -15.67 45.42
CA GLY A 145 14.17 -16.42 45.64
C GLY A 145 14.89 -16.08 46.95
N LEU A 146 14.78 -14.85 47.43
CA LEU A 146 15.39 -14.41 48.70
C LEU A 146 14.65 -14.94 49.94
N ASN A 147 13.34 -15.23 49.83
CA ASN A 147 12.55 -15.78 50.94
C ASN A 147 12.50 -17.32 50.99
N ALA A 148 12.96 -18.02 49.93
CA ALA A 148 12.89 -19.49 49.85
C ALA A 148 14.09 -20.22 50.50
N THR A 149 15.08 -19.50 51.04
CA THR A 149 16.34 -20.08 51.58
C THR A 149 16.43 -20.09 53.12
N THR A 150 15.43 -19.61 53.85
CA THR A 150 15.53 -19.43 55.31
C THR A 150 14.83 -20.50 56.17
N ASP A 151 14.27 -21.56 55.59
CA ASP A 151 13.63 -22.65 56.36
C ASP A 151 14.52 -23.90 56.36
N GLY A 152 15.40 -23.98 57.36
CA GLY A 152 16.32 -25.10 57.52
C GLY A 152 17.34 -24.89 58.65
N LEU A 153 16.85 -24.53 59.84
CA LEU A 153 17.57 -24.66 61.11
C LEU A 153 16.77 -25.56 62.05
#